data_AF-A0A258WZL1-F1
#
_entry.id   AF-A0A258WZL1-F1
#
_cell.length_a   1.000
_cell.length_b   1.000
_cell.length_c   1.000
_cell.angle_alpha   90.00
_cell.angle_beta   90.00
_cell.angle_gamma   90.00
#
_symmetry.space_group_name_H-M   'P 1'
#
loop_
_entity.id
_entity.type
_entity.pdbx_description
1 polymer ?
#
loop_
_entity_poly.entity_id
_entity_poly.type
_entity_poly.pdbx_seq_one_letter_code
_entity_poly.pdbx_strand_id
1 'polypeptide(L)'
;MKHIFLGLSICSALLLVGCSHKEVYKPENVKGEWKNAGRLSASIKHVSQTAAVLENGNILTKEGEKSLKISKENRFLNLSGGWIITQNNDNN
;
A
#
# COMPACT_ATOMS: atom_id res chain seq x y z
N MET A 1 13.68 -22.07 -63.05
CA MET A 1 13.93 -20.79 -62.32
C MET A 1 12.73 -20.34 -61.48
N LYS A 2 11.50 -20.28 -62.01
CA LYS A 2 10.29 -19.85 -61.26
C LYS A 2 10.01 -20.64 -59.96
N HIS A 3 10.20 -21.96 -59.98
CA HIS A 3 10.00 -22.82 -58.80
C HIS A 3 11.09 -22.65 -57.72
N ILE A 4 12.30 -22.26 -58.11
CA ILE A 4 13.41 -21.97 -57.18
C ILE A 4 13.16 -20.63 -56.49
N PHE A 5 12.73 -19.61 -57.24
CA PHE A 5 12.32 -18.32 -56.69
C PHE A 5 11.11 -18.43 -55.76
N LEU A 6 10.13 -19.29 -56.11
CA LEU A 6 8.97 -19.55 -55.25
C LEU A 6 9.39 -20.23 -53.93
N GLY A 7 10.28 -21.22 -54.00
CA GLY A 7 10.81 -21.90 -52.80
C GLY A 7 11.61 -20.95 -51.90
N LEU A 8 12.44 -20.08 -52.47
CA LEU A 8 13.22 -19.10 -51.72
C LEU A 8 12.34 -18.07 -51.02
N SER A 9 11.27 -17.61 -51.68
CA SER A 9 10.29 -16.67 -51.11
C SER A 9 9.54 -17.27 -49.92
N ILE A 10 9.11 -18.53 -50.04
CA ILE A 10 8.44 -19.27 -48.95
C ILE A 10 9.38 -19.49 -47.76
N CYS A 11 10.64 -19.84 -48.02
CA CYS A 11 11.64 -20.04 -46.96
C CYS A 11 11.92 -18.73 -46.21
N SER A 12 12.02 -17.61 -46.93
CA SER A 12 12.20 -16.29 -46.32
C SER A 12 11.01 -15.87 -45.47
N ALA A 13 9.78 -16.14 -45.94
CA ALA A 13 8.56 -15.86 -45.16
C ALA A 13 8.51 -16.65 -43.85
N LEU A 14 8.92 -17.93 -43.85
CA LEU A 14 8.96 -18.80 -42.67
C LEU A 14 9.95 -18.30 -41.60
N LEU A 15 11.08 -17.73 -42.01
CA LEU A 15 12.10 -17.20 -41.10
C LEU A 15 11.65 -15.91 -40.38
N LEU A 16 10.76 -15.12 -41.01
CA LEU A 16 10.26 -13.87 -40.43
C LEU A 16 9.15 -14.07 -39.39
N VAL A 17 8.50 -15.24 -39.34
CA VAL A 17 7.41 -15.52 -38.37
C VAL A 17 7.95 -15.84 -36.97
N GLY A 18 9.25 -16.18 -36.83
CA GLY A 18 9.85 -16.64 -35.58
C GLY A 18 10.33 -15.57 -34.59
N CYS A 19 10.25 -14.27 -34.92
CA CYS A 19 10.98 -13.22 -34.18
C CYS A 19 10.15 -12.35 -33.21
N SER A 20 8.88 -12.66 -32.90
CA SER A 20 8.02 -11.65 -32.23
C SER A 20 7.31 -12.09 -30.95
N HIS A 21 7.97 -12.86 -30.06
CA HIS A 21 7.53 -12.86 -28.66
C HIS A 21 8.62 -13.34 -27.69
N LYS A 22 9.38 -12.40 -27.12
CA LYS A 22 10.14 -12.67 -25.89
C LYS A 22 9.23 -12.31 -24.72
N GLU A 23 8.59 -13.31 -24.11
CA GLU A 23 7.91 -13.08 -22.83
C GLU A 23 8.95 -12.68 -21.79
N VAL A 24 8.86 -11.45 -21.30
CA VAL A 24 9.58 -11.05 -20.09
C VAL A 24 8.90 -11.74 -18.91
N TYR A 25 9.71 -12.30 -18.02
CA TYR A 25 9.25 -13.01 -16.83
C TYR A 25 8.16 -12.21 -16.10
N LYS A 26 6.95 -12.76 -16.03
CA LYS A 26 5.86 -12.25 -15.21
C LYS A 26 5.89 -13.00 -13.88
N PRO A 27 6.13 -12.34 -12.75
CA PRO A 27 6.09 -13.01 -11.47
C PRO A 27 4.68 -13.52 -11.21
N GLU A 28 4.52 -14.84 -11.10
CA GLU A 28 3.24 -15.48 -10.79
C GLU A 28 2.70 -15.06 -9.42
N ASN A 29 3.60 -14.67 -8.52
CA ASN A 29 3.28 -14.33 -7.15
C ASN A 29 3.97 -13.02 -6.74
N VAL A 30 3.24 -11.91 -6.89
CA VAL A 30 3.70 -10.56 -6.52
C VAL A 30 3.37 -10.20 -5.07
N LYS A 31 2.55 -11.01 -4.40
CA LYS A 31 2.05 -10.75 -3.05
C LYS A 31 2.23 -12.04 -2.25
N GLY A 32 3.24 -12.08 -1.39
CA GLY A 32 3.31 -13.14 -0.37
C GLY A 32 2.05 -13.16 0.50
N GLU A 33 1.89 -14.18 1.35
CA GLU A 33 0.79 -14.18 2.32
C GLU A 33 1.05 -13.12 3.40
N TRP A 34 0.42 -11.95 3.25
CA TRP A 34 0.45 -10.92 4.28
C TRP A 34 -0.50 -11.32 5.41
N LYS A 35 0.07 -11.67 6.57
CA LYS A 35 -0.73 -11.82 7.79
C LYS A 35 -1.41 -10.49 8.08
N ASN A 36 -2.72 -10.53 8.29
CA ASN A 36 -3.48 -9.34 8.66
C ASN A 36 -2.91 -8.78 9.97
N ALA A 37 -2.54 -7.49 10.00
CA ALA A 37 -1.89 -6.86 11.15
C ALA A 37 -2.82 -6.68 12.37
N GLY A 38 -4.03 -7.24 12.31
CA GLY A 38 -5.08 -7.08 13.30
C GLY A 38 -6.16 -6.11 12.85
N ARG A 39 -7.20 -5.96 13.67
CA ARG A 39 -8.28 -5.01 13.45
C ARG A 39 -8.16 -3.87 14.44
N LEU A 40 -8.33 -2.64 13.96
CA LEU A 40 -8.52 -1.48 14.84
C LEU A 40 -9.86 -1.61 15.56
N SER A 41 -9.90 -1.17 16.82
CA SER A 41 -11.13 -1.19 17.62
C SER A 41 -12.17 -0.16 17.15
N ALA A 42 -11.75 0.88 16.42
CA ALA A 42 -12.61 1.88 15.82
C ALA A 42 -11.92 2.55 14.61
N SER A 43 -12.68 3.31 13.81
CA SER A 43 -12.16 4.10 12.70
C SER A 43 -11.22 5.20 13.18
N ILE A 44 -10.32 5.66 12.30
CA ILE A 44 -9.42 6.77 12.59
C ILE A 44 -10.22 8.09 12.56
N LYS A 45 -10.19 8.83 13.67
CA LYS A 45 -10.79 10.15 13.82
C LYS A 45 -9.82 11.28 13.42
N HIS A 46 -8.57 11.18 13.88
CA HIS A 46 -7.54 12.20 13.65
C HIS A 46 -6.15 11.58 13.51
N VAL A 47 -5.26 12.21 12.74
CA VAL A 47 -3.87 11.77 12.53
C VAL A 47 -2.90 12.92 12.80
N SER A 48 -1.76 12.58 13.40
CA SER A 48 -0.60 13.46 13.56
C SER A 48 0.64 12.80 12.96
N GLN A 49 1.80 13.45 13.08
CA GLN A 49 3.07 12.88 12.62
C GLN A 49 3.50 11.63 13.41
N THR A 50 3.04 11.44 14.65
CA THR A 50 3.56 10.38 15.55
C THR A 50 2.52 9.35 15.96
N ALA A 51 1.23 9.70 15.88
CA ALA A 51 0.13 8.81 16.25
C ALA A 51 -1.19 9.23 15.59
N ALA A 52 -2.17 8.33 15.64
CA ALA A 52 -3.55 8.58 15.25
C ALA A 52 -4.50 8.37 16.44
N VAL A 53 -5.60 9.10 16.48
CA VAL A 53 -6.68 8.93 17.46
C VAL A 53 -7.86 8.26 16.75
N LEU A 54 -8.42 7.23 17.38
CA LEU A 54 -9.59 6.50 16.91
C LEU A 54 -10.89 7.16 17.43
N GLU A 55 -12.02 6.86 16.79
CA GLU A 55 -13.34 7.42 17.16
C GLU A 55 -13.77 7.08 18.60
N ASN A 56 -13.28 5.95 19.14
CA ASN A 56 -13.50 5.56 20.53
C ASN A 56 -12.56 6.25 21.54
N GLY A 57 -11.68 7.12 21.06
CA GLY A 57 -10.71 7.88 21.85
C GLY A 57 -9.35 7.21 22.02
N ASN A 58 -9.17 5.94 21.60
CA ASN A 58 -7.90 5.22 21.70
C ASN A 58 -6.83 5.82 20.77
N ILE A 59 -5.56 5.57 21.09
CA ILE A 59 -4.42 6.09 20.32
C ILE A 59 -3.72 4.95 19.60
N LEU A 60 -3.61 5.05 18.28
CA LEU A 60 -2.81 4.17 17.45
C LEU A 60 -1.40 4.76 17.28
N THR A 61 -0.40 4.02 17.76
CA THR A 61 1.03 4.35 17.68
C THR A 61 1.76 3.34 16.80
N LYS A 62 3.06 3.56 16.53
CA LYS A 62 3.89 2.57 15.82
C LYS A 62 4.01 1.24 16.57
N GLU A 63 3.82 1.24 17.89
CA GLU A 63 3.79 0.04 18.73
C GLU A 63 2.42 -0.64 18.76
N GLY A 64 1.40 -0.06 18.11
CA GLY A 64 0.03 -0.56 18.11
C GLY A 64 -0.97 0.35 18.82
N GLU A 65 -2.18 -0.17 19.00
CA GLU A 65 -3.28 0.54 19.62
C GLU A 65 -3.17 0.54 21.15
N LYS A 66 -3.28 1.72 21.77
CA LYS A 66 -3.29 1.93 23.22
C LYS A 66 -4.65 2.43 23.67
N SER A 67 -5.21 1.82 24.72
CA SER A 67 -6.50 2.19 25.33
C SER A 67 -6.42 3.46 26.21
N LEU A 68 -5.79 4.51 25.69
CA LEU A 68 -5.72 5.84 26.31
C LEU A 68 -6.82 6.69 25.69
N LYS A 69 -7.83 7.09 26.48
CA LYS A 69 -8.97 7.87 25.98
C LYS A 69 -8.65 9.36 26.00
N ILE A 70 -8.53 9.97 24.82
CA ILE A 70 -8.51 11.43 24.71
C ILE A 70 -9.96 11.94 24.75
N SER A 71 -10.22 12.94 25.60
CA SER A 71 -11.52 13.62 25.67
C SER A 71 -11.91 14.18 24.30
N LYS A 72 -13.21 14.13 23.96
CA LYS A 72 -13.71 14.64 22.67
C LYS A 72 -13.50 16.14 22.50
N GLU A 73 -13.43 16.87 23.61
CA GLU A 73 -13.22 18.33 23.68
C GLU A 73 -11.78 18.73 23.33
N ASN A 74 -10.83 17.79 23.48
CA ASN A 74 -9.41 18.04 23.30
C ASN A 74 -8.95 17.57 21.93
N ARG A 75 -8.27 18.45 21.19
CA ARG A 75 -7.62 18.10 19.92
C ARG A 75 -6.25 17.48 20.20
N PHE A 76 -6.05 16.25 19.77
CA PHE A 76 -4.73 15.62 19.81
C PHE A 76 -3.76 16.33 18.85
N LEU A 77 -2.55 16.63 19.31
CA LEU A 77 -1.53 17.28 18.52
C LEU A 77 -0.36 16.34 18.21
N ASN A 78 0.19 15.69 19.24
CA ASN A 78 1.41 14.90 19.08
C ASN A 78 1.65 13.95 20.28
N LEU A 79 2.46 12.92 20.07
CA LEU A 79 3.04 12.06 21.09
C LEU A 79 4.58 12.23 21.08
N SER A 80 5.16 12.66 22.20
CA SER A 80 6.61 12.89 22.31
C SER A 80 7.12 12.47 23.68
N GLY A 81 8.17 11.65 23.74
CA GLY A 81 8.78 11.21 25.00
C GLY A 81 7.82 10.50 25.98
N GLY A 82 6.77 9.86 25.47
CA GLY A 82 5.72 9.23 26.29
C GLY A 82 4.59 10.18 26.71
N TRP A 83 4.69 11.47 26.41
CA TRP A 83 3.66 12.47 26.71
C TRP A 83 2.69 12.63 25.56
N ILE A 84 1.41 12.77 25.89
CA ILE A 84 0.34 13.10 24.95
C ILE A 84 0.13 14.61 25.02
N ILE A 85 0.32 15.28 23.89
CA ILE A 85 0.13 16.71 23.76
C ILE A 85 -1.26 16.94 23.14
N THR A 86 -2.11 17.63 23.87
CA THR A 86 -3.46 17.99 23.42
C THR A 86 -3.69 19.49 23.55
N GLN A 87 -4.46 20.05 22.61
CA GLN A 87 -5.01 21.38 22.72
C GLN A 87 -6.42 21.30 23.29
N ASN A 88 -6.66 22.06 24.35
CA ASN A 88 -8.01 22.31 24.82
C ASN A 88 -8.65 23.35 23.88
N ASN A 89 -9.85 23.05 23.38
CA ASN A 89 -10.59 23.96 22.52
C ASN A 89 -11.58 24.84 23.31
N ASP A 90 -11.42 24.93 24.64
CA ASP A 90 -12.11 25.90 25.47
C ASP A 90 -11.78 27.31 24.96
N ASN A 91 -12.75 27.88 24.27
CA ASN A 91 -12.67 29.09 23.45
C ASN A 91 -12.69 30.34 24.36
N ASN A 92 -11.71 30.48 25.24
CA ASN A 92 -11.57 31.61 26.16
C ASN A 92 -10.57 32.65 25.64
#